data_AF-A0A0K1E191-F1
#
_entry.id   AF-A0A0K1E191-F1
#
_cell.length_a   1.000
_cell.length_b   1.000
_cell.length_c   1.000
_cell.angle_alpha   90.00
_cell.angle_beta   90.00
_cell.angle_gamma   90.00
#
_symmetry.space_group_name_H-M   'P 1'
#
loop_
_entity.id
_entity.type
_entity.pdbx_description
1 polymer ?
#
loop_
_entity_poly.entity_id
_entity_poly.type
_entity_poly.pdbx_seq_one_letter_code
_entity_poly.pdbx_strand_id
1 'polypeptide(L)'
;MRPAVDVVTTLRYRFVRYCVNKAYAEMELQGVPAEVVNVFDDVVSQIRDLEKYFTSLDSVARTLRVDLPERLKVLKERDPALAEAFVKKLVEHCLELEEVANSRVKDYLRELLSGF
;
A
#
# COMPACT_ATOMS: atom_id res chain seq x y z
N MET A 1 -19.42 24.34 -7.18
CA MET A 1 -18.95 23.25 -6.29
C MET A 1 -18.10 22.32 -7.13
N ARG A 2 -16.85 22.04 -6.75
CA ARG A 2 -16.09 20.96 -7.39
C ARG A 2 -16.83 19.64 -7.09
N PRO A 3 -16.98 18.71 -8.04
CA PRO A 3 -17.51 17.40 -7.71
C PRO A 3 -16.64 16.81 -6.59
N ALA A 4 -17.27 16.30 -5.53
CA ALA A 4 -16.55 15.56 -4.50
C ALA A 4 -15.84 14.41 -5.22
N VAL A 5 -14.51 14.43 -5.21
CA VAL A 5 -13.73 13.36 -5.83
C VAL A 5 -14.03 12.10 -5.03
N ASP A 6 -14.46 11.04 -5.71
CA ASP A 6 -14.76 9.79 -5.02
C ASP A 6 -13.45 9.07 -4.63
N VAL A 7 -13.55 8.19 -3.63
CA VAL A 7 -12.38 7.48 -3.09
C VAL A 7 -11.69 6.57 -4.12
N VAL A 8 -12.41 6.01 -5.09
CA VAL A 8 -11.81 5.14 -6.12
C VAL A 8 -10.96 5.99 -7.05
N THR A 9 -11.49 7.12 -7.50
CA THR A 9 -10.73 8.10 -8.29
C THR A 9 -9.49 8.57 -7.51
N THR A 10 -9.66 8.93 -6.24
CA THR A 10 -8.55 9.37 -5.38
C THR A 10 -7.44 8.33 -5.30
N LEU A 11 -7.79 7.07 -5.00
CA LEU A 11 -6.82 5.98 -4.91
C LEU A 11 -6.16 5.70 -6.25
N ARG A 12 -6.91 5.71 -7.36
CA ARG A 12 -6.35 5.49 -8.69
C ARG A 12 -5.27 6.51 -9.07
N TYR A 13 -5.36 7.74 -8.55
CA TYR A 13 -4.35 8.77 -8.80
C TYR A 13 -3.26 8.85 -7.73
N ARG A 14 -3.59 8.57 -6.47
CA ARG A 14 -2.73 8.86 -5.31
C ARG A 14 -2.15 7.63 -4.65
N PHE A 15 -2.63 6.41 -4.92
CA PHE A 15 -2.10 5.22 -4.26
C PHE A 15 -0.62 5.03 -4.52
N VAL A 16 -0.17 5.00 -5.77
CA VAL A 16 1.26 4.90 -6.08
C VAL A 16 1.99 6.18 -5.72
N ARG A 17 1.49 7.30 -6.22
CA ARG A 17 2.17 8.60 -6.15
C ARG A 17 2.36 9.10 -4.72
N TYR A 18 1.40 8.81 -3.84
CA TYR A 18 1.37 9.29 -2.47
C TYR A 18 1.59 8.16 -1.48
N CYS A 19 0.79 7.10 -1.46
CA CYS A 19 0.94 6.08 -0.42
C CYS A 19 2.22 5.24 -0.58
N VAL A 20 2.38 4.58 -1.73
CA VAL A 20 3.46 3.61 -1.95
C VAL A 20 4.81 4.30 -2.04
N ASN A 21 4.92 5.35 -2.86
CA ASN A 21 6.21 6.01 -3.08
C ASN A 21 6.71 6.76 -1.85
N LYS A 22 5.82 7.39 -1.08
CA LYS A 22 6.21 8.06 0.16
C LYS A 22 6.59 7.04 1.23
N ALA A 23 5.85 5.94 1.36
CA ALA A 23 6.22 4.85 2.26
C ALA A 23 7.61 4.28 1.93
N TYR A 24 7.86 4.00 0.65
CA TYR A 24 9.16 3.50 0.16
C TYR A 24 10.30 4.47 0.44
N ALA A 25 10.10 5.76 0.14
CA ALA A 25 11.13 6.79 0.32
C ALA A 25 11.53 7.02 1.78
N GLU A 26 10.64 6.68 2.73
CA GLU A 26 10.89 6.81 4.16
C GLU A 26 11.42 5.52 4.82
N MET A 27 11.73 4.48 4.04
CA MET A 27 12.28 3.24 4.58
C MET A 27 13.76 3.39 4.96
N GLU A 28 14.09 2.99 6.17
CA GLU A 28 15.47 2.89 6.67
C GLU A 28 16.09 1.57 6.18
N LEU A 29 16.77 1.61 5.04
CA LEU A 29 17.40 0.43 4.43
C LEU A 29 18.87 0.25 4.82
N GLN A 30 19.41 1.13 5.67
CA GLN A 30 20.79 1.04 6.12
C GLN A 30 21.00 -0.26 6.93
N GLY A 31 21.92 -1.10 6.48
CA GLY A 31 22.21 -2.38 7.11
C GLY A 31 21.30 -3.54 6.68
N VAL A 32 20.31 -3.30 5.82
CA VAL A 32 19.53 -4.36 5.18
C VAL A 32 20.39 -5.05 4.11
N PRO A 33 20.45 -6.39 4.07
CA PRO A 33 21.21 -7.10 3.04
C PRO A 33 20.75 -6.74 1.63
N ALA A 34 21.69 -6.58 0.69
CA ALA A 34 21.38 -6.19 -0.69
C ALA A 34 20.37 -7.14 -1.37
N GLU A 35 20.41 -8.43 -1.07
CA GLU A 35 19.43 -9.40 -1.58
C GLU A 35 18.01 -9.12 -1.10
N VAL A 36 17.84 -8.67 0.15
CA VAL A 36 16.54 -8.31 0.73
C VAL A 36 16.06 -6.99 0.15
N VAL A 37 16.96 -6.02 -0.05
CA VAL A 37 16.63 -4.75 -0.72
C VAL A 37 16.13 -4.98 -2.14
N ASN A 38 16.78 -5.86 -2.91
CA ASN A 38 16.33 -6.19 -4.27
C ASN A 38 14.92 -6.82 -4.26
N VAL A 39 14.66 -7.75 -3.33
CA VAL A 39 13.32 -8.34 -3.16
C VAL A 39 12.30 -7.26 -2.78
N PHE A 40 12.69 -6.31 -1.91
CA PHE A 40 11.83 -5.21 -1.52
C PHE A 40 11.49 -4.29 -2.71
N ASP A 41 12.47 -3.93 -3.53
CA ASP A 41 12.29 -3.12 -4.73
C ASP A 41 11.34 -3.80 -5.74
N ASP A 42 11.50 -5.11 -5.95
CA ASP A 42 10.62 -5.90 -6.81
C ASP A 42 9.18 -5.93 -6.28
N VAL A 43 9.01 -6.15 -4.97
CA VAL A 43 7.69 -6.14 -4.32
C VAL A 43 7.03 -4.77 -4.43
N VAL A 44 7.77 -3.68 -4.19
CA VAL A 44 7.26 -2.31 -4.34
C VAL A 44 6.85 -2.05 -5.78
N SER A 45 7.62 -2.50 -6.78
CA SER A 45 7.24 -2.38 -8.19
C SER A 45 5.94 -3.13 -8.50
N GLN A 46 5.78 -4.35 -7.99
CA GLN A 46 4.55 -5.13 -8.18
C GLN A 46 3.34 -4.49 -7.49
N ILE A 47 3.53 -3.88 -6.32
CA ILE A 47 2.48 -3.14 -5.61
C ILE A 47 2.08 -1.90 -6.41
N ARG A 48 3.03 -1.21 -7.05
CA ARG A 48 2.71 -0.04 -7.88
C ARG A 48 1.76 -0.40 -9.02
N ASP A 49 1.94 -1.56 -9.63
CA ASP A 49 1.06 -2.04 -10.70
C ASP A 49 -0.38 -2.32 -10.26
N LEU A 50 -0.65 -2.41 -8.95
CA LEU A 50 -1.99 -2.70 -8.44
C LEU A 50 -2.99 -1.55 -8.65
N GLU A 51 -2.52 -0.30 -8.82
CA GLU A 51 -3.41 0.85 -9.01
C GLU A 51 -4.32 0.71 -10.24
N LYS A 52 -3.89 -0.05 -11.25
CA LYS A 52 -4.67 -0.30 -12.47
C LYS A 52 -5.98 -1.03 -12.19
N TYR A 53 -6.07 -1.73 -11.05
CA TYR A 53 -7.26 -2.46 -10.66
C TYR A 53 -8.30 -1.59 -9.95
N PHE A 54 -7.96 -0.35 -9.55
CA PHE A 54 -8.86 0.55 -8.83
C PHE A 54 -9.90 1.18 -9.76
N THR A 55 -10.89 0.35 -10.12
CA THR A 55 -11.99 0.70 -11.03
C THR A 55 -13.34 0.80 -10.32
N SER A 56 -13.44 0.20 -9.13
CA SER A 56 -14.61 0.22 -8.25
C SER A 56 -14.20 0.02 -6.79
N LEU A 57 -15.11 0.27 -5.85
CA LEU A 57 -14.86 -0.03 -4.43
C LEU A 57 -14.57 -1.51 -4.17
N ASP A 58 -15.28 -2.43 -4.84
CA ASP A 58 -15.06 -3.87 -4.68
C ASP A 58 -13.67 -4.29 -5.18
N SER A 59 -13.22 -3.70 -6.29
CA SER A 59 -11.87 -3.95 -6.81
C SER A 59 -10.79 -3.43 -5.86
N VAL A 60 -10.99 -2.25 -5.26
CA VAL A 60 -10.10 -1.71 -4.22
C VAL A 60 -10.06 -2.64 -3.02
N ALA A 61 -11.22 -3.09 -2.54
CA ALA A 61 -11.32 -4.01 -1.41
C ALA A 61 -10.59 -5.32 -1.68
N ARG A 62 -10.78 -5.93 -2.86
CA ARG A 62 -10.07 -7.14 -3.29
C ARG A 62 -8.57 -6.91 -3.34
N THR A 63 -8.13 -5.81 -3.93
CA THR A 63 -6.71 -5.51 -4.06
C THR A 63 -6.04 -5.31 -2.71
N LEU A 64 -6.66 -4.60 -1.78
CA LEU A 64 -6.10 -4.39 -0.44
C LEU A 64 -6.14 -5.66 0.41
N ARG A 65 -7.15 -6.53 0.28
CA ARG A 65 -7.29 -7.72 1.12
C ARG A 65 -6.62 -8.98 0.57
N VAL A 66 -6.34 -9.03 -0.73
CA VAL A 66 -5.84 -10.24 -1.41
C VAL A 66 -4.56 -9.93 -2.17
N ASP A 67 -4.64 -9.08 -3.20
CA ASP A 67 -3.53 -8.90 -4.14
C ASP A 67 -2.30 -8.26 -3.46
N LEU A 68 -2.50 -7.24 -2.63
CA LEU A 68 -1.43 -6.56 -1.89
C LEU A 68 -0.76 -7.48 -0.85
N PRO A 69 -1.48 -8.16 0.06
CA PRO A 69 -0.88 -9.17 0.93
C PRO A 69 -0.11 -10.25 0.18
N GLU A 70 -0.63 -10.72 -0.97
CA GLU A 70 0.04 -11.72 -1.78
C GLU A 70 1.42 -11.25 -2.27
N ARG A 71 1.54 -9.98 -2.71
CA ARG A 71 2.84 -9.40 -3.11
C ARG A 71 3.80 -9.24 -1.94
N LEU A 72 3.28 -8.95 -0.76
CA LEU A 72 4.08 -8.77 0.44
C LEU A 72 4.57 -10.10 1.06
N LYS A 73 4.00 -11.25 0.70
CA LYS A 73 4.38 -12.56 1.29
C LYS A 73 5.87 -12.84 1.16
N VAL A 74 6.44 -12.66 -0.03
CA VAL A 74 7.86 -12.93 -0.27
C VAL A 74 8.76 -12.03 0.56
N LEU A 75 8.39 -10.75 0.72
CA LEU A 75 9.12 -9.83 1.59
C LEU A 75 8.98 -10.25 3.05
N LYS A 76 7.77 -10.59 3.50
CA LYS A 76 7.49 -11.04 4.87
C LYS A 76 8.29 -12.30 5.23
N GLU A 77 8.46 -13.23 4.29
CA GLU A 77 9.25 -14.45 4.51
C GLU A 77 10.75 -14.17 4.63
N ARG A 78 11.25 -13.14 3.95
CA ARG A 78 12.67 -12.76 3.95
C ARG A 78 13.03 -11.85 5.11
N ASP A 79 12.21 -10.84 5.36
CA ASP A 79 12.37 -9.87 6.43
C ASP A 79 10.97 -9.39 6.90
N PRO A 80 10.41 -10.05 7.94
CA PRO A 80 9.11 -9.69 8.49
C PRO A 80 9.06 -8.24 9.01
N ALA A 81 10.15 -7.75 9.61
CA ALA A 81 10.21 -6.43 10.22
C ALA A 81 10.20 -5.33 9.15
N LEU A 82 10.94 -5.53 8.05
CA LEU A 82 10.90 -4.63 6.91
C LEU A 82 9.51 -4.59 6.25
N ALA A 83 8.88 -5.76 6.10
CA ALA A 83 7.53 -5.85 5.55
C ALA A 83 6.50 -5.13 6.42
N GLU A 84 6.52 -5.36 7.75
CA GLU A 84 5.62 -4.69 8.70
C GLU A 84 5.83 -3.17 8.70
N ALA A 85 7.09 -2.71 8.76
CA ALA A 85 7.43 -1.29 8.74
C ALA A 85 6.94 -0.60 7.45
N PHE A 86 7.11 -1.25 6.29
CA PHE A 86 6.62 -0.73 5.02
C PHE A 86 5.08 -0.68 4.97
N VAL A 87 4.39 -1.74 5.39
CA VAL A 87 2.92 -1.77 5.43
C VAL A 87 2.37 -0.68 6.35
N LYS A 88 3.00 -0.48 7.51
CA LYS A 88 2.62 0.58 8.44
C LYS A 88 2.66 1.96 7.80
N LYS A 89 3.77 2.30 7.13
CA LYS A 89 3.93 3.57 6.41
C LYS A 89 2.96 3.69 5.23
N LEU A 90 2.77 2.62 4.46
CA LEU A 90 1.84 2.59 3.34
C LEU A 90 0.41 2.93 3.79
N VAL A 91 -0.04 2.28 4.87
CA VAL A 91 -1.37 2.51 5.45
C VAL A 91 -1.47 3.92 6.02
N GLU A 92 -0.47 4.38 6.78
CA GLU A 92 -0.42 5.74 7.32
C GLU A 92 -0.62 6.79 6.23
N HIS A 93 0.20 6.75 5.16
CA HIS A 93 0.10 7.71 4.05
C HIS A 93 -1.23 7.60 3.28
N CYS A 94 -1.79 6.41 3.15
CA CYS A 94 -3.12 6.27 2.55
C CYS A 94 -4.24 6.82 3.42
N LEU A 95 -4.11 6.79 4.75
CA LEU A 95 -5.09 7.37 5.67
C LEU A 95 -4.94 8.90 5.82
N GLU A 96 -3.85 9.50 5.35
CA GLU A 96 -3.75 10.97 5.20
C GLU A 96 -4.64 11.51 4.06
N LEU A 97 -5.11 10.64 3.15
CA LEU A 97 -6.03 11.01 2.09
C LEU A 97 -7.44 11.13 2.69
N GLU A 98 -8.01 12.34 2.70
CA GLU A 98 -9.31 12.63 3.32
C GLU A 98 -10.43 11.74 2.77
N GLU A 99 -10.45 11.50 1.46
CA GLU A 99 -11.44 10.65 0.80
C GLU A 99 -11.33 9.18 1.26
N VAL A 100 -10.11 8.72 1.57
CA VAL A 100 -9.86 7.37 2.08
C VAL A 100 -10.26 7.28 3.55
N ALA A 101 -9.79 8.22 4.37
CA ALA A 101 -10.06 8.30 5.81
C ALA A 101 -11.56 8.40 6.14
N ASN A 102 -12.34 9.01 5.24
CA ASN A 102 -13.79 9.16 5.37
C ASN A 102 -14.60 8.08 4.63
N SER A 103 -13.95 7.02 4.11
CA SER A 103 -14.61 5.92 3.40
C SER A 103 -14.51 4.59 4.15
N ARG A 104 -15.17 3.55 3.61
CA ARG A 104 -15.01 2.15 4.06
C ARG A 104 -13.64 1.56 3.75
N VAL A 105 -12.86 2.19 2.85
CA VAL A 105 -11.52 1.71 2.49
C VAL A 105 -10.56 1.78 3.69
N LYS A 106 -10.78 2.73 4.60
CA LYS A 106 -9.98 2.83 5.84
C LYS A 106 -10.00 1.54 6.66
N ASP A 107 -11.11 0.81 6.64
CA ASP A 107 -11.26 -0.41 7.43
C ASP A 107 -10.44 -1.53 6.79
N TYR A 108 -10.42 -1.62 5.45
CA TYR A 108 -9.57 -2.55 4.71
C TYR A 108 -8.07 -2.27 4.93
N LEU A 109 -7.69 -0.98 4.99
CA LEU A 109 -6.32 -0.57 5.30
C LEU A 109 -5.92 -0.90 6.74
N ARG A 110 -6.85 -0.80 7.70
CA ARG A 110 -6.58 -1.19 9.09
C ARG A 110 -6.48 -2.70 9.25
N GLU A 111 -7.29 -3.47 8.53
CA GLU A 111 -7.19 -4.93 8.51
C GLU A 111 -5.83 -5.42 8.02
N LEU A 112 -5.22 -4.71 7.07
CA LEU A 112 -3.85 -4.99 6.62
C LEU A 112 -2.83 -4.94 7.75
N LEU A 113 -2.96 -3.98 8.67
CA LEU A 113 -2.06 -3.86 9.83
C LEU A 113 -2.22 -5.03 10.81
N SER A 114 -3.44 -5.55 10.96
CA SER A 114 -3.70 -6.69 11.85
C SER A 114 -3.17 -8.02 11.30
N GLY A 115 -2.87 -8.10 10.00
CA GLY A 115 -2.34 -9.29 9.34
C GLY A 115 -0.82 -9.34 9.23
N PHE A 116 -0.13 -8.27 9.63
CA PHE A 116 1.32 -8.17 9.61
C PHE A 116 1.89 -8.33 11.01
#